data_AF-A0A0G4KTA4-F1
#
_entry.id   AF-A0A0G4KTA4-F1
#
_cell.length_a   1.000
_cell.length_b   1.000
_cell.length_c   1.000
_cell.angle_alpha   90.00
_cell.angle_beta   90.00
_cell.angle_gamma   90.00
#
_symmetry.space_group_name_H-M   'P 1'
#
loop_
_entity.id
_entity.type
_entity.pdbx_description
1 polymer ?
#
loop_
_entity_poly.entity_id
_entity_poly.type
_entity_poly.pdbx_seq_one_letter_code
_entity_poly.pdbx_strand_id
1 'polypeptide(L)'
;MGAVCAAVYLLVIIVFIPFPFYKDIVAATSGGGNRDVVLHVEHVQQGRFLHRFPHSKLASYLSAIISLQTTALLGIGDDLFDIRWRHKWWIPGLASIPILVVYFVDFGVTSIVIPIPLIGHG
;
A
#
# COMPACT_ATOMS: atom_id res chain seq x y z
N MET A 1 18.50 -7.00 -16.68
CA MET A 1 18.90 -7.05 -15.25
C MET A 1 17.85 -6.48 -14.29
N GLY A 2 17.13 -5.39 -14.64
CA GLY A 2 16.09 -4.80 -13.78
C GLY A 2 14.90 -5.71 -13.45
N ALA A 3 14.45 -6.53 -14.39
CA ALA A 3 13.33 -7.46 -14.18
C ALA A 3 13.57 -8.47 -13.06
N VAL A 4 14.79 -9.03 -12.98
CA VAL A 4 15.18 -9.97 -11.93
C VAL A 4 15.18 -9.28 -10.57
N CYS A 5 15.71 -8.06 -10.48
CA CYS A 5 15.69 -7.26 -9.25
C CYS A 5 14.25 -6.95 -8.80
N ALA A 6 13.37 -6.53 -9.73
CA ALA A 6 11.98 -6.26 -9.44
C ALA A 6 11.23 -7.52 -8.95
N ALA A 7 11.49 -8.68 -9.56
CA ALA A 7 10.90 -9.95 -9.13
C ALA A 7 11.33 -10.33 -7.71
N VAL A 8 12.62 -10.20 -7.38
CA VAL A 8 13.13 -10.46 -6.02
C VAL A 8 12.49 -9.50 -5.02
N TYR A 9 12.43 -8.20 -5.33
CA TYR A 9 11.81 -7.20 -4.47
C TYR A 9 10.33 -7.49 -4.21
N LEU A 10 9.56 -7.81 -5.25
CA LEU A 10 8.14 -8.15 -5.14
C LEU A 10 7.93 -9.42 -4.30
N LEU A 11 8.73 -10.47 -4.52
CA LEU A 11 8.65 -11.71 -3.76
C LEU A 11 8.94 -11.47 -2.27
N VAL A 12 9.98 -10.69 -1.97
CA VAL A 12 10.30 -10.29 -0.60
C VAL A 12 9.11 -9.57 0.02
N ILE A 13 8.52 -8.56 -0.64
CA ILE A 13 7.36 -7.86 -0.07
C ILE A 13 6.17 -8.80 0.15
N ILE A 14 5.85 -9.68 -0.79
CA ILE A 14 4.74 -10.66 -0.63
C ILE A 14 4.93 -11.49 0.64
N VAL A 15 6.15 -11.99 0.87
CA VAL A 15 6.48 -12.81 2.04
C VAL A 15 6.44 -11.98 3.33
N PHE A 16 6.77 -10.70 3.28
CA PHE A 16 6.80 -9.82 4.45
C PHE A 16 5.44 -9.22 4.83
N ILE A 17 4.48 -9.08 3.91
CA ILE A 17 3.12 -8.57 4.18
C ILE A 17 2.42 -9.24 5.38
N PRO A 18 2.43 -10.57 5.59
CA PRO A 18 1.71 -11.17 6.72
C PRO A 18 2.32 -10.85 8.09
N PHE A 19 3.60 -10.46 8.18
CA PHE A 19 4.27 -10.22 9.46
C PHE A 19 3.67 -9.05 10.26
N PRO A 20 3.43 -7.86 9.67
CA PRO A 20 2.71 -6.76 10.32
C PRO A 20 1.32 -7.13 10.85
N PHE A 21 0.60 -8.01 10.15
CA PHE A 21 -0.78 -8.41 10.49
C PHE A 21 -0.84 -9.66 11.38
N TYR A 22 0.29 -10.24 11.78
CA TYR A 22 0.33 -11.51 12.51
C TYR A 22 -0.55 -11.49 13.77
N LYS A 23 -0.48 -10.41 14.56
CA LYS A 23 -1.27 -10.26 15.79
C LYS A 23 -2.77 -10.18 15.51
N ASP A 24 -3.17 -9.50 14.44
CA ASP A 24 -4.57 -9.33 14.06
C ASP A 24 -5.15 -10.61 13.45
N ILE A 25 -4.36 -11.36 12.67
CA ILE A 25 -4.72 -12.67 12.13
C ILE A 25 -4.93 -13.67 13.28
N VAL A 26 -3.98 -13.73 14.22
CA VAL A 26 -4.09 -14.60 15.39
C VAL A 26 -5.29 -14.20 16.25
N ALA A 27 -5.51 -12.90 16.50
CA ALA A 27 -6.67 -12.44 17.25
C ALA A 27 -8.02 -12.78 16.56
N ALA A 28 -8.08 -12.71 15.22
CA ALA A 28 -9.29 -13.04 14.45
C ALA A 28 -9.58 -14.55 14.38
N THR A 29 -8.55 -15.41 14.33
CA THR A 29 -8.70 -16.87 14.24
C THR A 29 -8.79 -17.56 15.61
N SER A 30 -8.23 -16.98 16.67
CA SER A 30 -8.09 -17.65 17.98
C SER A 30 -9.33 -17.57 18.89
N GLY A 31 -10.48 -17.13 18.38
CA GLY A 31 -11.76 -17.26 19.11
C GLY A 31 -11.74 -16.70 20.54
N GLY A 32 -11.52 -15.38 20.70
CA GLY A 32 -12.04 -14.63 21.85
C GLY A 32 -11.66 -15.10 23.27
N GLY A 33 -10.46 -15.67 23.48
CA GLY A 33 -10.00 -16.10 24.80
C GLY A 33 -8.62 -15.54 25.18
N ASN A 34 -8.60 -14.66 26.18
CA ASN A 34 -7.44 -14.15 26.95
C ASN A 34 -6.80 -12.81 26.50
N ARG A 35 -6.76 -11.85 27.43
CA ARG A 35 -6.77 -10.37 27.22
C ARG A 35 -5.42 -9.67 27.45
N ASP A 36 -4.28 -10.30 27.19
CA ASP A 36 -3.00 -9.76 27.69
C ASP A 36 -1.99 -9.36 26.59
N VAL A 37 -2.47 -9.00 25.40
CA VAL A 37 -1.61 -8.35 24.40
C VAL A 37 -2.00 -6.88 24.30
N VAL A 38 -1.37 -6.09 25.17
CA VAL A 38 -1.37 -4.61 25.16
C VAL A 38 -0.71 -4.15 23.85
N LEU A 39 -1.45 -4.19 22.76
CA LEU A 39 -1.22 -3.38 21.58
C LEU A 39 -1.93 -2.06 21.85
N HIS A 40 -1.24 -0.92 21.72
CA HIS A 40 -1.78 0.42 21.92
C HIS A 40 -3.09 0.59 21.11
N VAL A 41 -4.23 0.33 21.74
CA VAL A 41 -5.55 0.55 21.15
C VAL A 41 -5.82 2.04 21.23
N GLU A 42 -5.78 2.71 20.08
CA GLU A 42 -6.36 4.05 19.95
C GLU A 42 -7.81 3.96 20.42
N HIS A 43 -8.10 4.74 21.45
CA HIS A 43 -9.35 4.75 22.19
C HIS A 43 -10.43 5.45 21.35
N VAL A 44 -10.97 4.78 20.33
CA VAL A 44 -12.16 5.27 19.61
C VAL A 44 -13.41 4.73 20.31
N GLN A 45 -14.19 5.68 20.81
CA GLN A 45 -15.39 5.50 21.61
C GLN A 45 -16.48 4.65 20.90
N GLN A 46 -17.28 3.97 21.73
CA GLN A 46 -18.52 3.22 21.46
C GLN A 46 -18.42 1.71 21.11
N GLY A 47 -18.54 0.88 22.16
CA GLY A 47 -19.65 -0.09 22.17
C GLY A 47 -19.49 -1.46 21.49
N ARG A 48 -18.29 -2.05 21.49
CA ARG A 48 -18.03 -3.52 21.65
C ARG A 48 -16.57 -3.79 21.28
N PHE A 49 -15.86 -4.52 22.14
CA PHE A 49 -14.50 -5.03 21.94
C PHE A 49 -14.43 -6.12 20.84
N LEU A 50 -15.06 -5.91 19.68
CA LEU A 50 -14.85 -6.79 18.55
C LEU A 50 -13.66 -6.23 17.77
N HIS A 51 -12.49 -6.85 17.97
CA HIS A 51 -11.31 -6.63 17.17
C HIS A 51 -11.67 -6.80 15.69
N ARG A 52 -11.95 -5.69 14.99
CA ARG A 52 -12.24 -5.68 13.56
C ARG A 52 -10.89 -5.73 12.86
N PHE A 53 -10.66 -6.77 12.08
CA PHE A 53 -9.44 -6.90 11.27
C PHE A 53 -9.19 -5.59 10.49
N PRO A 54 -7.95 -5.05 10.48
CA PRO A 54 -7.64 -3.77 9.87
C PRO A 54 -7.60 -3.87 8.33
N HIS A 55 -8.79 -4.00 7.73
CA HIS A 55 -8.97 -4.18 6.29
C HIS A 55 -8.45 -2.99 5.45
N SER A 56 -8.53 -1.76 5.96
CA SER A 56 -8.01 -0.57 5.26
C SER A 56 -6.50 -0.59 5.13
N LYS A 57 -5.79 -0.99 6.20
CA LYS A 57 -4.33 -1.15 6.15
C LYS A 57 -3.95 -2.27 5.19
N LEU A 58 -4.61 -3.42 5.26
CA LEU A 58 -4.35 -4.52 4.33
C LEU A 58 -4.62 -4.09 2.88
N ALA A 59 -5.74 -3.41 2.60
CA ALA A 59 -6.09 -2.89 1.28
C ALA A 59 -5.02 -1.92 0.74
N SER A 60 -4.46 -1.06 1.59
CA SER A 60 -3.35 -0.17 1.24
C SER A 60 -2.07 -0.94 0.85
N TYR A 61 -1.72 -2.03 1.56
CA TYR A 61 -0.58 -2.88 1.17
C TYR A 61 -0.83 -3.62 -0.15
N LEU A 62 -2.04 -4.16 -0.35
CA LEU A 62 -2.39 -4.86 -1.58
C LEU A 62 -2.43 -3.93 -2.79
N SER A 63 -2.96 -2.72 -2.65
CA SER A 63 -3.02 -1.77 -3.77
C SER A 63 -1.62 -1.30 -4.18
N ALA A 64 -0.75 -1.05 -3.21
CA ALA A 64 0.65 -0.70 -3.45
C ALA A 64 1.38 -1.83 -4.21
N ILE A 65 1.24 -3.09 -3.79
CA ILE A 65 1.94 -4.20 -4.47
C ILE A 65 1.37 -4.49 -5.86
N ILE A 66 0.05 -4.40 -6.05
CA ILE A 66 -0.57 -4.55 -7.37
C ILE A 66 -0.08 -3.43 -8.30
N SER A 67 0.02 -2.20 -7.82
CA SER A 67 0.57 -1.07 -8.57
C SER A 67 2.06 -1.26 -8.95
N LEU A 68 2.85 -1.82 -8.03
CA LEU A 68 4.25 -2.15 -8.31
C LEU A 68 4.39 -3.31 -9.31
N GLN A 69 3.53 -4.33 -9.21
CA GLN A 69 3.48 -5.44 -10.16
C GLN A 69 3.09 -4.98 -11.56
N THR A 70 2.06 -4.14 -11.69
CA THR A 70 1.66 -3.59 -13.00
C THR A 70 2.76 -2.71 -13.58
N THR A 71 3.43 -1.89 -12.76
CA THR A 71 4.59 -1.09 -13.19
C THR A 71 5.72 -1.98 -13.70
N ALA A 72 6.07 -3.04 -12.96
CA ALA A 72 7.14 -3.96 -13.35
C ALA A 72 6.79 -4.74 -14.63
N LEU A 73 5.57 -5.25 -14.74
CA LEU A 73 5.08 -5.97 -15.93
C LEU A 73 5.04 -5.08 -17.16
N LEU A 74 4.52 -3.85 -17.03
CA LEU A 74 4.51 -2.89 -18.13
C LEU A 74 5.93 -2.44 -18.51
N GLY A 75 6.84 -2.32 -17.54
CA GLY A 75 8.26 -2.02 -17.82
C GLY A 75 8.96 -3.15 -18.58
N ILE A 76 8.66 -4.41 -18.25
CA ILE A 76 9.15 -5.58 -19.00
C ILE A 76 8.50 -5.63 -20.40
N GLY A 77 7.20 -5.34 -20.48
CA GLY A 77 6.48 -5.26 -21.75
C GLY A 77 7.02 -4.17 -22.67
N ASP A 78 7.34 -2.98 -22.14
CA ASP A 78 7.96 -1.88 -22.90
C ASP A 78 9.33 -2.29 -23.48
N ASP A 79 10.14 -2.99 -22.67
CA ASP A 79 11.46 -3.51 -23.07
C ASP A 79 11.36 -4.61 -24.14
N LEU A 80 10.36 -5.49 -24.06
CA LEU A 80 10.19 -6.61 -25.00
C LEU A 80 9.56 -6.21 -26.34
N PHE A 81 8.63 -5.24 -26.32
CA PHE A 81 7.89 -4.80 -27.51
C PHE A 81 8.46 -3.53 -28.17
N ASP A 82 9.57 -2.97 -27.66
CA ASP A 82 10.21 -1.72 -28.08
C ASP A 82 9.19 -0.62 -28.43
N ILE A 83 8.31 -0.33 -27.46
CA ILE A 83 7.14 0.51 -27.70
C ILE A 83 7.58 1.95 -27.98
N ARG A 84 6.99 2.55 -29.02
CA ARG A 84 7.28 3.94 -29.43
C ARG A 84 6.97 4.93 -28.29
N TRP A 85 7.86 5.91 -28.10
CA TRP A 85 7.89 6.92 -27.02
C TRP A 85 6.57 7.62 -26.65
N ARG A 86 5.55 7.63 -27.52
CA ARG A 86 4.25 8.25 -27.25
C ARG A 86 3.41 7.48 -26.22
N HIS A 87 3.57 6.17 -26.10
CA HIS A 87 2.83 5.36 -25.12
C HIS A 87 3.53 5.30 -23.76
N LYS A 88 4.80 5.72 -23.67
CA LYS A 88 5.57 5.78 -22.42
C LYS A 88 4.95 6.68 -21.36
N TRP A 89 4.18 7.69 -21.75
CA TRP A 89 3.50 8.59 -20.82
C TRP A 89 2.34 7.94 -20.07
N TRP A 90 1.66 6.95 -20.68
CA TRP A 90 0.47 6.34 -20.11
C TRP A 90 0.79 5.16 -19.19
N ILE A 91 1.97 4.55 -19.35
CA ILE A 91 2.41 3.39 -18.57
C ILE A 91 2.40 3.66 -17.05
N PRO A 92 3.01 4.77 -16.54
CA PRO A 92 2.99 5.05 -15.10
C PRO A 92 1.59 5.42 -14.59
N GLY A 93 0.80 6.11 -15.42
CA GLY A 93 -0.57 6.50 -15.07
C GLY A 93 -1.48 5.28 -14.89
N LEU A 94 -1.44 4.34 -15.83
CA LEU A 94 -2.23 3.10 -15.76
C LEU A 94 -1.76 2.23 -14.59
N ALA A 95 -0.45 2.16 -14.36
CA ALA A 95 0.11 1.38 -13.25
C ALA A 95 -0.27 1.93 -11.87
N SER A 96 -0.55 3.24 -11.76
CA SER A 96 -0.93 3.91 -10.52
C SER A 96 -2.42 3.80 -10.17
N ILE A 97 -3.25 3.24 -11.05
CA ILE A 97 -4.71 3.12 -10.80
C ILE A 97 -5.04 2.37 -9.49
N PRO A 98 -4.42 1.21 -9.17
CA PRO A 98 -4.78 0.45 -7.98
C PRO A 98 -4.57 1.25 -6.69
N ILE A 99 -3.45 1.97 -6.58
CA ILE A 99 -3.15 2.79 -5.42
C ILE A 99 -4.07 4.01 -5.33
N LEU A 100 -4.46 4.59 -6.48
CA LEU A 100 -5.38 5.72 -6.53
C LEU A 100 -6.79 5.36 -6.05
N VAL A 101 -7.29 4.18 -6.44
CA VAL A 101 -8.61 3.69 -6.01
C VAL A 101 -8.66 3.49 -4.50
N VAL A 102 -7.63 2.87 -3.92
CA VAL A 102 -7.60 2.68 -2.46
C VAL A 102 -7.39 3.98 -1.73
N TYR A 103 -6.59 4.91 -2.26
CA TYR A 103 -6.46 6.26 -1.67
C TYR A 103 -7.81 6.99 -1.62
N PHE A 104 -8.60 6.89 -2.69
CA PHE A 104 -9.93 7.48 -2.76
C PHE A 104 -10.92 6.86 -1.76
N VAL A 105 -10.87 5.53 -1.57
CA VAL A 105 -11.78 4.80 -0.68
C VAL A 105 -11.40 4.94 0.80
N ASP A 106 -10.10 4.86 1.13
CA ASP A 106 -9.64 4.81 2.53
C ASP A 106 -9.35 6.20 3.14
N PHE A 107 -8.77 7.13 2.36
CA PHE A 107 -8.33 8.43 2.88
C PHE A 107 -9.21 9.57 2.38
N GLY A 108 -9.39 9.69 1.05
CA GLY A 108 -10.23 10.71 0.43
C GLY A 108 -9.77 12.17 0.61
N VAL A 109 -8.63 12.42 1.27
CA VAL A 109 -8.11 13.78 1.52
C VAL A 109 -7.42 14.31 0.27
N THR A 110 -7.84 15.48 -0.21
CA THR A 110 -7.25 16.15 -1.39
C THR A 110 -6.60 17.49 -1.05
N SER A 111 -6.61 17.88 0.23
CA SER A 111 -5.96 19.09 0.71
C SER A 111 -4.45 18.91 0.78
N ILE A 112 -3.71 19.89 0.25
CA ILE A 112 -2.25 19.89 0.20
C ILE A 112 -1.75 21.14 0.92
N VAL A 113 -0.73 20.98 1.78
CA VAL A 113 -0.06 22.10 2.46
C VAL A 113 1.07 22.61 1.56
N ILE A 114 1.09 23.91 1.28
CA ILE A 114 2.13 24.54 0.46
C ILE A 114 3.28 24.94 1.40
N PRO A 115 4.50 24.42 1.20
CA PRO A 115 5.65 24.85 2.00
C PRO A 115 5.95 26.33 1.69
N ILE A 116 6.13 27.12 2.76
CA ILE A 116 6.50 28.53 2.63
C ILE A 116 7.97 28.60 2.18
N PRO A 117 8.30 29.27 1.06
CA PRO A 117 9.69 29.45 0.69
C PRO A 117 10.40 30.32 1.74
N LEU A 118 11.58 29.89 2.17
CA LEU A 118 12.49 30.68 3.00
C LEU A 118 12.97 31.89 2.20
N ILE A 119 12.18 32.96 2.17
CA ILE A 119 12.63 34.28 1.75
C ILE A 119 13.47 34.83 2.91
N GLY A 120 14.79 34.78 2.74
CA GLY A 120 15.72 35.43 3.65
C GLY A 120 15.46 36.93 3.64
N HIS A 121 15.07 37.47 4.80
CA HIS A 121 15.13 38.91 5.04
C HIS A 121 16.62 39.31 5.04
N GLY A 122 17.02 40.03 3.99
CA GLY A 122 18.28 40.79 3.93
C GLY A 122 18.18 42.11 4.65
#